data_AF-A0A329HMM6-F1
#
_entry.id   AF-A0A329HMM6-F1
#
_cell.length_a   1.000
_cell.length_b   1.000
_cell.length_c   1.000
_cell.angle_alpha   90.00
_cell.angle_beta   90.00
_cell.angle_gamma   90.00
#
_symmetry.space_group_name_H-M   'P 1'
#
loop_
_entity.id
_entity.type
_entity.pdbx_description
1 polymer ?
#
loop_
_entity_poly.entity_id
_entity_poly.type
_entity_poly.pdbx_seq_one_letter_code
_entity_poly.pdbx_strand_id
1 'polypeptide(L)'
;MDKTVIELIGQLMASNATLQRQAEAGEWDAFLDETAAYTLGMRTLCDIDLTQLAQHNRPQVAARLAQLLENDAQLTRAMQGRLTEIGTELSAMRKSSASAKAYTAV
;
A
#
# COMPACT_ATOMS: atom_id res chain seq x y z
N MET A 1 -9.54 11.08 -22.96
CA MET A 1 -9.02 9.78 -22.52
C MET A 1 -7.62 9.95 -21.93
N ASP A 2 -6.62 10.32 -22.72
CA ASP A 2 -5.22 10.45 -22.26
C ASP A 2 -5.03 11.30 -21.00
N LYS A 3 -5.65 12.48 -20.96
CA LYS A 3 -5.60 13.38 -19.80
C LYS A 3 -6.15 12.72 -18.53
N THR A 4 -7.26 12.00 -18.66
CA THR A 4 -7.91 11.27 -17.56
C THR A 4 -7.03 10.14 -17.03
N VAL A 5 -6.34 9.41 -17.91
CA VAL A 5 -5.39 8.35 -17.52
C VAL A 5 -4.19 8.95 -16.78
N ILE A 6 -3.63 10.04 -17.29
CA ILE A 6 -2.49 10.72 -16.68
C ILE A 6 -2.86 11.30 -15.30
N GLU A 7 -4.06 11.85 -15.17
CA GLU A 7 -4.62 12.36 -13.90
C GLU A 7 -4.83 11.22 -12.90
N LEU A 8 -5.44 10.11 -13.32
CA LEU A 8 -5.65 8.94 -12.46
C LEU A 8 -4.33 8.37 -11.95
N ILE A 9 -3.33 8.20 -12.84
CA ILE A 9 -1.99 7.74 -12.41
C ILE A 9 -1.36 8.75 -11.45
N GLY A 10 -1.54 10.06 -11.67
CA GLY A 10 -1.06 11.09 -10.75
C GLY A 10 -1.70 11.00 -9.36
N GLN A 11 -3.01 10.77 -9.28
CA GLN A 11 -3.74 10.56 -8.03
C GLN A 11 -3.25 9.31 -7.31
N LEU A 12 -3.06 8.20 -8.04
CA LEU A 12 -2.53 6.96 -7.48
C LEU A 12 -1.11 7.11 -6.95
N MET A 13 -0.25 7.86 -7.63
CA MET A 13 1.09 8.16 -7.14
C MET A 13 1.05 9.00 -5.84
N ALA A 14 0.17 9.99 -5.76
CA ALA A 14 0.01 10.81 -4.55
C ALA A 14 -0.56 10.02 -3.36
N SER A 15 -1.54 9.15 -3.63
CA SER A 15 -2.10 8.24 -2.63
C SER A 15 -1.05 7.24 -2.15
N ASN A 16 -0.28 6.61 -3.05
CA ASN A 16 0.82 5.72 -2.68
C ASN A 16 1.87 6.42 -1.81
N ALA A 17 2.29 7.64 -2.17
CA ALA A 17 3.23 8.41 -1.36
C ALA A 17 2.68 8.76 0.04
N THR A 18 1.37 8.90 0.17
CA THR A 18 0.71 9.11 1.47
C THR A 18 0.69 7.83 2.29
N LEU A 19 0.35 6.70 1.67
CA LEU A 19 0.41 5.38 2.30
C LEU A 19 1.81 5.03 2.78
N GLN A 20 2.85 5.32 1.99
CA GLN A 20 4.24 5.14 2.40
C GLN A 20 4.57 5.98 3.64
N ARG A 21 4.21 7.27 3.64
CA ARG A 21 4.43 8.17 4.78
C ARG A 21 3.71 7.69 6.04
N GLN A 22 2.46 7.24 5.91
CA GLN A 22 1.67 6.70 7.03
C GLN A 22 2.29 5.41 7.57
N ALA A 23 2.74 4.51 6.69
CA ALA A 23 3.43 3.28 7.10
C ALA A 23 4.73 3.58 7.85
N GLU A 24 5.53 4.55 7.37
CA GLU A 24 6.76 4.99 8.05
C GLU A 24 6.49 5.67 9.40
N ALA A 25 5.40 6.42 9.51
CA ALA A 25 4.96 7.06 10.74
C ALA A 25 4.25 6.10 11.72
N GLY A 26 3.96 4.86 11.29
CA GLY A 26 3.19 3.89 12.08
C GLY A 26 1.70 4.22 12.21
N GLU A 27 1.17 5.11 11.36
CA GLU A 27 -0.23 5.54 11.33
C GLU A 27 -1.12 4.52 10.61
N TRP A 28 -1.17 3.29 11.14
CA TRP A 28 -1.82 2.16 10.46
C TRP A 28 -3.34 2.29 10.33
N ASP A 29 -4.01 3.02 11.21
CA ASP A 29 -5.46 3.27 11.08
C ASP A 29 -5.75 4.16 9.86
N ALA A 30 -5.04 5.29 9.75
CA ALA A 30 -5.15 6.20 8.61
C ALA A 30 -4.67 5.55 7.30
N PHE A 31 -3.68 4.66 7.38
CA PHE A 31 -3.23 3.84 6.26
C PHE A 31 -4.35 2.96 5.71
N LEU A 32 -5.13 2.30 6.59
CA LEU A 32 -6.21 1.41 6.16
C LEU A 32 -7.33 2.17 5.46
N ASP A 33 -7.67 3.36 5.95
CA ASP A 33 -8.68 4.24 5.33
C ASP A 33 -8.28 4.65 3.91
N GLU A 34 -7.03 5.08 3.72
CA GLU A 34 -6.50 5.50 2.42
C GLU A 34 -6.32 4.31 1.44
N THR A 35 -6.02 3.12 1.95
CA THR A 35 -5.80 1.91 1.13
C THR A 35 -7.04 1.52 0.33
N ALA A 36 -8.24 1.77 0.85
CA ALA A 36 -9.49 1.49 0.14
C ALA A 36 -9.61 2.33 -1.14
N ALA A 37 -9.32 3.63 -1.05
CA ALA A 37 -9.36 4.54 -2.20
C ALA A 37 -8.27 4.19 -3.22
N TYR A 38 -7.04 3.92 -2.75
CA TYR A 38 -5.92 3.50 -3.61
C TYR A 38 -6.25 2.21 -4.38
N THR A 39 -6.78 1.19 -3.70
CA THR A 39 -7.13 -0.10 -4.32
C THR A 39 -8.23 0.05 -5.37
N LEU A 40 -9.22 0.90 -5.10
CA LEU A 40 -10.28 1.21 -6.07
C LEU A 40 -9.70 1.87 -7.31
N GLY A 41 -8.84 2.88 -7.15
CA GLY A 41 -8.20 3.55 -8.28
C GLY A 41 -7.28 2.63 -9.09
N MET A 42 -6.56 1.70 -8.44
CA MET A 42 -5.74 0.69 -9.12
C MET A 42 -6.60 -0.25 -9.98
N ARG A 43 -7.77 -0.68 -9.47
CA ARG A 43 -8.72 -1.47 -10.27
C ARG A 43 -9.24 -0.69 -11.46
N THR A 44 -9.65 0.57 -11.25
CA THR A 44 -10.08 1.45 -12.34
C THR A 44 -9.00 1.61 -13.40
N LEU A 45 -7.72 1.71 -13.01
CA LEU A 45 -6.61 1.79 -13.95
C LEU A 45 -6.48 0.52 -14.81
N CYS A 46 -6.69 -0.66 -14.22
CA CYS A 46 -6.71 -1.93 -14.95
C CYS A 46 -7.88 -2.07 -15.93
N ASP A 47 -9.02 -1.42 -15.64
CA ASP A 47 -10.21 -1.44 -16.49
C ASP A 47 -10.10 -0.51 -17.71
N ILE A 48 -9.09 0.38 -17.74
CA ILE A 48 -8.89 1.32 -18.86
C ILE A 48 -8.19 0.63 -20.03
N ASP A 49 -8.79 0.74 -21.22
CA ASP A 49 -8.15 0.35 -22.47
C ASP A 49 -7.03 1.33 -22.87
N LEU A 50 -5.79 0.95 -22.58
CA LEU A 50 -4.60 1.75 -22.89
C LEU A 50 -4.23 1.74 -24.39
N THR A 51 -4.85 0.89 -25.22
CA THR A 51 -4.54 0.84 -26.66
C THR A 51 -4.93 2.12 -27.39
N GLN A 52 -5.92 2.84 -26.84
CA GLN A 52 -6.47 4.09 -27.36
C GLN A 52 -5.64 5.34 -27.00
N LEU A 53 -4.56 5.18 -26.21
CA LEU A 53 -3.66 6.27 -25.89
C LEU A 53 -2.98 6.83 -27.13
N ALA A 54 -2.95 8.16 -27.26
CA ALA A 54 -2.24 8.82 -28.35
C ALA A 54 -0.75 8.47 -28.29
N GLN A 55 -0.16 8.22 -29.46
CA GLN A 55 1.20 7.68 -29.59
C GLN A 55 2.26 8.54 -28.88
N HIS A 56 2.07 9.86 -28.83
CA HIS A 56 2.98 10.79 -28.16
C HIS A 56 2.91 10.72 -26.62
N ASN A 57 1.78 10.27 -26.04
CA ASN A 57 1.60 10.16 -24.58
C ASN A 57 1.99 8.77 -24.04
N ARG A 58 2.07 7.75 -24.91
CA ARG A 58 2.41 6.37 -24.50
C ARG A 58 3.73 6.27 -23.72
N PRO A 59 4.85 6.90 -24.12
CA PRO A 59 6.09 6.81 -23.35
C PRO A 59 5.98 7.42 -21.95
N GLN A 60 5.28 8.55 -21.83
CA GLN A 60 5.05 9.21 -20.55
C GLN A 60 4.18 8.35 -19.63
N VAL A 61 3.08 7.81 -20.15
CA VAL A 61 2.19 6.92 -19.37
C VAL A 61 2.94 5.67 -18.94
N ALA A 62 3.72 5.05 -19.82
CA ALA A 62 4.53 3.87 -19.49
C ALA A 62 5.54 4.16 -18.36
N ALA A 63 6.24 5.28 -18.42
CA ALA A 63 7.18 5.69 -17.37
C ALA A 63 6.49 5.89 -16.01
N ARG A 64 5.32 6.53 -16.01
CA ARG A 64 4.55 6.74 -14.76
C ARG A 64 4.00 5.43 -14.20
N LEU A 65 3.55 4.51 -15.06
CA LEU A 65 3.11 3.18 -14.64
C LEU A 65 4.26 2.37 -14.03
N ALA A 66 5.45 2.42 -14.63
CA ALA A 66 6.63 1.77 -14.08
C ALA A 66 6.98 2.32 -12.69
N GLN A 67 6.91 3.64 -12.51
CA GLN A 67 7.12 4.26 -11.19
C GLN A 67 6.04 3.83 -10.18
N LEU A 68 4.78 3.76 -10.60
CA LEU A 68 3.68 3.33 -9.74
C LEU A 68 3.88 1.88 -9.26
N LEU A 69 4.35 0.98 -10.14
CA LEU A 69 4.65 -0.41 -9.77
C LEU A 69 5.82 -0.52 -8.79
N GLU A 70 6.88 0.28 -8.97
CA GLU A 70 8.00 0.32 -8.00
C GLU A 70 7.52 0.80 -6.62
N ASN A 71 6.69 1.85 -6.61
CA ASN A 71 6.11 2.38 -5.38
C ASN A 71 5.19 1.36 -4.69
N ASP A 72 4.42 0.58 -5.45
CA ASP A 72 3.56 -0.50 -4.95
C ASP A 72 4.37 -1.67 -4.35
N ALA A 73 5.49 -2.02 -4.97
CA ALA A 73 6.41 -3.02 -4.44
C ALA A 73 7.05 -2.59 -3.11
N GLN A 74 7.34 -1.30 -2.94
CA GLN A 74 7.81 -0.75 -1.67
C GLN A 74 6.72 -0.81 -0.61
N LEU A 75 5.48 -0.44 -0.96
CA LEU A 75 4.35 -0.48 -0.06
C LEU A 75 4.05 -1.90 0.44
N THR A 76 4.09 -2.87 -0.48
CA THR A 76 3.91 -4.30 -0.16
C THR A 76 4.96 -4.80 0.83
N ARG A 77 6.23 -4.38 0.68
CA ARG A 77 7.30 -4.71 1.63
C ARG A 77 7.04 -4.11 3.00
N ALA A 78 6.59 -2.85 3.07
CA ALA A 78 6.25 -2.21 4.35
C ALA A 78 5.12 -2.96 5.08
N MET A 79 4.06 -3.36 4.36
CA MET A 79 2.96 -4.16 4.91
C MET A 79 3.43 -5.52 5.43
N GLN A 80 4.29 -6.23 4.69
CA GLN A 80 4.86 -7.51 5.12
C GLN A 80 5.74 -7.35 6.37
N GLY A 81 6.52 -6.27 6.45
CA GLY A 81 7.29 -5.92 7.64
C GLY A 81 6.38 -5.76 8.86
N ARG A 82 5.31 -4.98 8.72
CA ARG A 82 4.35 -4.77 9.81
C ARG A 82 3.63 -6.04 10.26
N LEU A 83 3.23 -6.90 9.32
CA LEU A 83 2.63 -8.20 9.65
C LEU A 83 3.60 -9.08 10.47
N THR A 84 4.89 -9.02 10.15
CA THR A 84 5.93 -9.74 10.89
C THR A 84 6.05 -9.20 12.32
N GLU A 85 6.07 -7.89 12.51
CA GLU A 85 6.09 -7.24 13.84
C GLU A 85 4.87 -7.60 14.68
N ILE A 86 3.66 -7.52 14.12
CA ILE A 86 2.44 -7.92 14.83
C ILE A 86 2.52 -9.40 15.25
N GLY A 87 3.08 -10.26 14.39
CA GLY A 87 3.30 -11.67 14.71
C GLY A 87 4.27 -11.89 15.88
N THR A 88 5.33 -11.11 15.98
CA THR A 88 6.29 -11.19 17.10
C THR A 88 5.69 -10.63 18.38
N GLU A 89 4.97 -9.50 18.32
CA GLU A 89 4.25 -8.89 19.45
C GLU A 89 3.21 -9.86 20.04
N LEU A 90 2.37 -10.48 19.19
CA LEU A 90 1.38 -11.48 19.62
C LEU A 90 2.05 -12.70 20.27
N SER A 91 3.17 -13.15 19.73
CA SER A 91 3.93 -14.27 20.28
C SER A 91 4.53 -13.93 21.66
N ALA A 92 5.03 -12.71 21.83
CA ALA A 92 5.53 -12.21 23.11
C ALA A 92 4.40 -12.10 24.15
N MET A 93 3.23 -11.58 23.77
CA MET A 93 2.06 -11.50 24.64
C MET A 93 1.61 -12.89 25.11
N ARG A 94 1.59 -13.89 24.23
CA ARG A 94 1.24 -15.27 24.60
C ARG A 94 2.22 -15.85 25.62
N LYS A 95 3.53 -15.61 25.45
CA LYS A 95 4.56 -16.04 26.42
C LYS A 95 4.38 -15.35 27.76
N SER A 96 4.11 -14.04 27.76
CA SER A 96 3.83 -13.26 28.98
C SER A 96 2.56 -13.74 29.70
N SER A 97 1.50 -14.04 28.95
CA SER A 97 0.27 -14.62 29.53
C SER A 97 0.51 -15.99 30.15
N ALA A 98 1.30 -16.84 29.49
CA ALA A 98 1.67 -18.15 30.00
C ALA A 98 2.51 -18.06 31.28
N SER A 99 3.50 -17.16 31.33
CA SER A 99 4.28 -16.94 32.55
C SER A 99 3.43 -16.36 33.69
N ALA A 100 2.57 -15.38 33.42
CA ALA A 100 1.69 -14.81 34.44
C ALA A 100 0.74 -15.85 35.07
N LYS A 101 0.24 -16.81 34.26
CA LYS A 101 -0.55 -17.95 34.76
C LYS A 101 0.29 -18.92 35.61
N ALA A 102 1.54 -19.16 35.25
CA ALA A 102 2.43 -20.01 36.06
C ALA A 102 2.73 -19.39 37.44
N TYR A 103 2.88 -18.06 37.52
CA TYR A 103 3.13 -17.36 38.79
C TYR A 103 1.89 -17.25 39.70
N THR A 104 0.68 -17.28 39.13
CA THR A 104 -0.58 -17.21 39.89
C THR A 104 -1.16 -18.58 40.25
N ALA A 105 -0.57 -19.65 39.73
CA ALA A 105 -0.94 -21.04 40.03
C ALA A 105 -0.13 -21.67 41.18
N VAL A 106 0.67 -20.87 41.90
CA VAL A 106 1.42 -21.26 43.11
C VAL A 106 0.66 -20.82 44.35
#